data_AF-B7Q294-F1
#
_entry.id   AF-B7Q294-F1
#
_cell.length_a   1.000
_cell.length_b   1.000
_cell.length_c   1.000
_cell.angle_alpha   90.00
_cell.angle_beta   90.00
_cell.angle_gamma   90.00
#
_symmetry.space_group_name_H-M   'P 1'
#
loop_
_entity.id
_entity.type
_entity.pdbx_description
1 polymer ?
#
loop_
_entity_poly.entity_id
_entity_poly.type
_entity_poly.pdbx_seq_one_letter_code
_entity_poly.pdbx_strand_id
1 'polypeptide(L)'
;MESDLALGPVTPTEQTFSVAGPLPYYFDTEAGHAAGRLSSHATNVFGYIGGFDAQIWMTIASVLLCLSTLLALYSSLKGLRTFLDHFYDYLFEMLGNLLLEASPNPVSDPHVRIVVSFWWLMLLVLMNTFTGHMKASMTVDEELPRLDTLQSVLDRKDIVPRVDVVICEFCILPEIKMNPNE
;
A
#
# COMPACT_ATOMS: atom_id res chain seq x y z
N MET A 1 -11.84 -56.14 15.94
CA MET A 1 -10.51 -56.59 15.51
C MET A 1 -9.52 -55.72 16.25
N GLU A 2 -8.74 -56.34 17.11
CA GLU A 2 -7.64 -55.70 17.84
C GLU A 2 -6.40 -55.76 16.94
N SER A 3 -5.60 -54.69 16.90
CA SER A 3 -4.39 -54.60 16.07
C SER A 3 -3.17 -54.56 16.96
N ASP A 4 -2.17 -55.41 16.68
CA ASP A 4 -0.92 -55.48 17.44
C ASP A 4 0.04 -54.32 17.13
N LEU A 5 -0.17 -53.62 16.01
CA LEU A 5 0.65 -52.51 15.55
C LEU A 5 -0.23 -51.41 14.95
N ALA A 6 0.05 -50.15 15.31
CA ALA A 6 -0.54 -48.99 14.69
C ALA A 6 0.54 -48.22 13.91
N LEU A 7 0.34 -48.08 12.59
CA LEU A 7 1.19 -47.28 11.71
C LEU A 7 0.36 -46.12 11.18
N GLY A 8 0.77 -44.89 11.48
CA GLY A 8 0.07 -43.69 11.07
C GLY A 8 0.61 -42.43 11.76
N PRO A 9 0.06 -41.25 11.43
CA PRO A 9 0.41 -40.01 12.08
C PRO A 9 -0.21 -39.97 13.47
N VAL A 10 0.50 -40.55 14.44
CA VAL A 10 0.10 -40.59 15.84
C VAL A 10 1.07 -39.71 16.62
N THR A 11 0.55 -38.64 17.22
CA THR A 11 1.34 -37.80 18.12
C THR A 11 1.47 -38.51 19.46
N PRO A 12 2.69 -38.79 19.94
CA PRO A 12 2.88 -39.38 21.26
C PRO A 12 2.46 -38.40 22.34
N THR A 13 1.56 -38.85 23.21
CA THR A 13 1.04 -38.13 24.37
C THR A 13 1.20 -39.01 25.61
N GLU A 14 1.21 -38.43 26.81
CA GLU A 14 1.29 -39.23 28.05
C GLU A 14 0.19 -40.30 28.14
N GLN A 15 -0.99 -39.99 27.61
CA GLN A 15 -2.11 -40.92 27.57
C GLN A 15 -1.83 -42.11 26.64
N THR A 16 -1.24 -41.89 25.47
CA THR A 16 -0.90 -42.98 24.55
C THR A 16 0.25 -43.84 25.07
N PHE A 17 1.20 -43.26 25.81
CA PHE A 17 2.29 -44.02 26.46
C PHE A 17 1.84 -44.92 27.61
N SER A 18 0.71 -44.61 28.24
CA SER A 18 0.17 -45.49 29.29
C SER A 18 -0.40 -46.81 28.76
N VAL A 19 -0.70 -46.88 27.46
CA VAL A 19 -1.33 -48.03 26.82
C VAL A 19 -0.44 -48.74 25.78
N ALA A 20 0.54 -48.05 25.18
CA ALA A 20 1.43 -48.62 24.17
C ALA A 20 2.84 -48.02 24.23
N GLY A 21 3.86 -48.86 23.97
CA GLY A 21 5.25 -48.44 23.90
C GLY A 21 5.61 -47.87 22.50
N PRO A 22 6.14 -46.65 22.40
CA PRO A 22 6.47 -46.05 21.11
C PRO A 22 7.77 -46.59 20.52
N LEU A 23 7.88 -46.49 19.19
CA LEU A 23 9.13 -46.63 18.48
C LEU A 23 9.97 -45.33 18.61
N PRO A 24 11.29 -45.38 18.37
CA PRO A 24 12.12 -44.19 18.31
C PRO A 24 11.58 -43.16 17.30
N TYR A 25 11.64 -41.88 17.67
CA TYR A 25 11.18 -40.78 16.82
C TYR A 25 11.96 -40.73 15.50
N TYR A 26 11.23 -40.76 14.39
CA TYR A 26 11.80 -40.67 13.03
C TYR A 26 11.45 -39.35 12.32
N PHE A 27 10.48 -38.59 12.85
CA PHE A 27 10.06 -37.29 12.32
C PHE A 27 9.65 -36.39 13.48
N ASP A 28 10.05 -35.11 13.42
CA ASP A 28 9.67 -34.12 14.43
C ASP A 28 8.42 -33.37 13.95
N THR A 29 7.39 -33.32 14.79
CA THR A 29 6.11 -32.69 14.46
C THR A 29 5.89 -31.49 15.35
N GLU A 30 5.85 -30.31 14.74
CA GLU A 30 5.54 -29.06 15.44
C GLU A 30 4.12 -28.60 15.14
N ALA A 31 3.49 -27.96 16.12
CA ALA A 31 2.19 -27.32 15.94
C ALA A 31 2.36 -26.03 15.12
N GLY A 32 1.92 -26.06 13.87
CA GLY A 32 1.84 -24.89 13.00
C GLY A 32 0.44 -24.29 12.97
N HIS A 33 0.35 -22.99 12.68
CA HIS A 33 -0.93 -22.35 12.36
C HIS A 33 -1.05 -22.19 10.84
N ALA A 34 -2.19 -22.60 10.30
CA ALA A 34 -2.54 -22.39 8.91
C ALA A 34 -3.86 -21.62 8.85
N ALA A 35 -3.87 -20.50 8.12
CA ALA A 35 -5.06 -19.71 7.88
C ALA A 35 -5.25 -19.53 6.38
N GLY A 36 -6.36 -20.05 5.84
CA GLY A 36 -6.79 -19.76 4.49
C GLY A 36 -7.51 -18.40 4.44
N ARG A 37 -7.34 -17.64 3.35
CA ARG A 37 -8.07 -16.38 3.13
C ARG A 37 -8.70 -16.37 1.75
N LEU A 38 -9.95 -15.87 1.67
CA LEU A 38 -10.72 -15.80 0.42
C LEU A 38 -10.30 -14.62 -0.47
N SER A 39 -9.73 -13.54 0.11
CA SER A 39 -9.17 -12.40 -0.62
C SER A 39 -7.85 -11.97 0.03
N SER A 40 -6.77 -11.91 -0.74
CA SER A 40 -5.43 -11.58 -0.21
C SER A 40 -5.19 -10.07 -0.09
N HIS A 41 -5.87 -9.27 -0.90
CA HIS A 41 -5.53 -7.86 -1.12
C HIS A 41 -6.64 -6.93 -0.62
N ALA A 42 -6.23 -5.82 -0.01
CA ALA A 42 -7.14 -4.75 0.38
C ALA A 42 -7.42 -3.83 -0.82
N THR A 43 -8.70 -3.61 -1.16
CA THR A 43 -9.07 -2.64 -2.19
C THR A 43 -9.23 -1.26 -1.55
N ASN A 44 -8.27 -0.36 -1.74
CA ASN A 44 -8.38 1.02 -1.28
C ASN A 44 -8.67 1.98 -2.45
N VAL A 45 -9.94 2.39 -2.57
CA VAL A 45 -10.39 3.32 -3.62
C VAL A 45 -9.78 4.72 -3.45
N PHE A 46 -9.43 5.11 -2.22
CA PHE A 46 -8.75 6.38 -1.94
C PHE A 46 -7.24 6.32 -2.13
N GLY A 47 -6.67 5.17 -2.55
CA GLY A 47 -5.24 5.03 -2.84
C GLY A 47 -4.73 6.03 -3.87
N TYR A 48 -5.58 6.50 -4.79
CA TYR A 48 -5.25 7.56 -5.74
C TYR A 48 -4.92 8.91 -5.07
N ILE A 49 -5.71 9.31 -4.08
CA ILE A 49 -5.48 10.56 -3.32
C ILE A 49 -4.34 10.34 -2.30
N GLY A 50 -4.25 9.12 -1.76
CA GLY A 50 -3.14 8.66 -0.91
C GLY A 50 -1.82 8.44 -1.65
N GLY A 51 -1.76 8.67 -2.97
CA GLY A 51 -0.53 8.58 -3.74
C GLY A 51 0.53 9.59 -3.28
N PHE A 52 0.13 10.69 -2.63
CA PHE A 52 1.04 11.57 -1.91
C PHE A 52 0.61 11.71 -0.45
N ASP A 53 1.61 11.77 0.43
CA ASP A 53 1.38 12.06 1.85
C ASP A 53 0.83 13.48 2.03
N ALA A 54 0.07 13.68 3.10
CA ALA A 54 -0.53 14.97 3.45
C ALA A 54 0.53 16.08 3.55
N GLN A 55 1.75 15.74 3.94
CA GLN A 55 2.88 16.68 3.99
C GLN A 55 3.16 17.29 2.60
N ILE A 56 3.16 16.47 1.54
CA ILE A 56 3.44 16.92 0.17
C ILE A 56 2.32 17.82 -0.32
N TRP A 57 1.06 17.44 -0.07
CA TRP A 57 -0.10 18.29 -0.40
C TRP A 57 -0.02 19.67 0.27
N MET A 58 0.38 19.71 1.55
CA MET A 58 0.58 20.97 2.26
C MET A 58 1.74 21.79 1.68
N THR A 59 2.82 21.15 1.23
CA THR A 59 3.92 21.88 0.56
C THR A 59 3.50 22.47 -0.78
N ILE A 60 2.72 21.74 -1.59
CA ILE A 60 2.18 22.25 -2.87
C ILE A 60 1.28 23.46 -2.60
N ALA A 61 0.36 23.34 -1.64
CA ALA A 61 -0.52 24.44 -1.25
C ALA A 61 0.28 25.65 -0.73
N SER A 62 1.31 25.42 0.08
CA SER A 62 2.17 26.48 0.61
C SER A 62 2.93 27.22 -0.50
N VAL A 63 3.53 26.50 -1.44
CA VAL A 63 4.26 27.10 -2.58
C VAL A 63 3.30 27.88 -3.47
N LEU A 64 2.11 27.34 -3.73
CA LEU A 64 1.07 28.02 -4.51
C LEU A 64 0.68 29.34 -3.86
N LEU A 65 0.36 29.34 -2.55
CA LEU A 65 0.05 30.57 -1.80
C LEU A 65 1.23 31.55 -1.80
N CYS A 66 2.47 31.07 -1.66
CA CYS A 66 3.68 31.90 -1.68
C CYS A 66 3.89 32.60 -3.03
N LEU A 67 3.75 31.87 -4.14
CA LEU A 67 3.91 32.47 -5.47
C LEU A 67 2.78 33.44 -5.81
N SER A 68 1.53 33.10 -5.48
CA SER A 68 0.39 33.99 -5.68
C SER A 68 0.50 35.26 -4.84
N THR A 69 0.94 35.17 -3.58
CA THR A 69 1.19 36.36 -2.75
C THR A 69 2.34 37.21 -3.29
N LEU A 70 3.44 36.60 -3.75
CA LEU A 70 4.57 37.33 -4.31
C LEU A 70 4.20 38.10 -5.59
N LEU A 71 3.40 37.50 -6.48
CA LEU A 71 2.90 38.16 -7.68
C LEU A 71 1.90 39.27 -7.37
N ALA A 72 1.01 39.07 -6.40
CA ALA A 72 0.07 40.10 -5.95
C ALA A 72 0.79 41.28 -5.27
N LEU A 73 1.86 41.02 -4.51
CA LEU A 73 2.70 42.07 -3.92
C LEU A 73 3.45 42.86 -5.00
N TYR A 74 3.93 42.19 -6.05
CA TYR A 74 4.57 42.85 -7.18
C TYR A 74 3.60 43.76 -7.95
N SER A 75 2.36 43.31 -8.18
CA SER A 75 1.38 44.10 -8.95
C SER A 75 0.75 45.24 -8.15
N SER A 76 0.51 45.06 -6.85
CA SER A 76 -0.24 46.04 -6.03
C SER A 76 0.31 46.17 -4.61
N LEU A 77 1.01 47.27 -4.36
CA LEU A 77 1.41 47.72 -3.01
C LEU A 77 0.48 48.80 -2.43
N LYS A 78 -0.57 49.19 -3.16
CA LYS A 78 -1.31 50.43 -2.89
C LYS A 78 -2.57 50.26 -2.03
N GLY A 79 -2.98 49.03 -1.67
CA GLY A 79 -4.09 48.79 -0.75
C GLY A 79 -4.54 47.32 -0.64
N LEU A 80 -5.16 46.96 0.49
CA LEU A 80 -5.52 45.57 0.83
C LEU A 80 -6.59 44.97 -0.10
N ARG A 81 -7.61 45.74 -0.48
CA ARG A 81 -8.68 45.26 -1.39
C ARG A 81 -8.15 44.93 -2.78
N THR A 82 -7.39 45.85 -3.37
CA THR A 82 -6.77 45.64 -4.68
C THR A 82 -5.74 44.50 -4.64
N PHE A 83 -5.02 44.35 -3.53
CA PHE A 83 -4.13 43.19 -3.32
C PHE A 83 -4.89 41.86 -3.30
N LEU A 84 -6.00 41.80 -2.56
CA LEU A 84 -6.84 40.59 -2.47
C LEU A 84 -7.42 40.19 -3.83
N ASP A 85 -7.93 41.14 -4.61
CA ASP A 85 -8.48 40.84 -5.95
C ASP A 85 -7.39 40.24 -6.86
N HIS A 86 -6.22 40.88 -6.94
CA HIS A 86 -5.10 40.35 -7.73
C HIS A 86 -4.58 39.01 -7.18
N PHE A 87 -4.58 38.82 -5.86
CA PHE A 87 -4.18 37.57 -5.24
C PHE A 87 -5.12 36.43 -5.65
N TYR A 88 -6.43 36.65 -5.63
CA TYR A 88 -7.39 35.64 -6.07
C TYR A 88 -7.22 35.31 -7.56
N ASP A 89 -7.03 36.31 -8.42
CA ASP A 89 -6.81 36.10 -9.85
C ASP A 89 -5.56 35.24 -10.10
N TYR A 90 -4.42 35.61 -9.49
CA TYR A 90 -3.18 34.82 -9.62
C TYR A 90 -3.27 33.45 -8.94
N LEU A 91 -4.01 33.31 -7.84
CA LEU A 91 -4.21 32.02 -7.18
C LEU A 91 -5.01 31.06 -8.05
N PHE A 92 -6.12 31.52 -8.63
CA PHE A 92 -6.91 30.71 -9.55
C PHE A 92 -6.16 30.40 -10.85
N GLU A 93 -5.35 31.32 -11.35
CA GLU A 93 -4.51 31.06 -12.52
C GLU A 93 -3.44 30.00 -12.22
N MET A 94 -2.73 30.09 -11.09
CA MET A 94 -1.71 29.11 -10.71
C MET A 94 -2.32 27.74 -10.37
N LEU A 95 -3.50 27.72 -9.75
CA LEU A 95 -4.27 26.50 -9.51
C LEU A 95 -4.78 25.90 -10.83
N GLY A 96 -5.23 26.74 -11.76
CA GLY A 96 -5.61 26.34 -13.11
C GLY A 96 -4.44 25.68 -13.84
N ASN A 97 -3.24 26.27 -13.76
CA ASN A 97 -2.02 25.69 -14.33
C ASN A 97 -1.70 24.31 -13.73
N LEU A 98 -1.89 24.12 -12.41
CA LEU A 98 -1.69 22.82 -11.75
C LEU A 98 -2.64 21.73 -12.28
N LEU A 99 -3.89 22.09 -12.60
CA LEU A 99 -4.94 21.13 -12.99
C LEU A 99 -5.09 20.92 -14.50
N LEU A 100 -4.94 21.99 -15.29
CA LEU A 100 -5.25 22.02 -16.71
C LEU A 100 -3.99 22.11 -17.59
N GLU A 101 -2.80 22.26 -16.98
CA GLU A 101 -1.52 22.39 -17.69
C GLU A 101 -1.56 23.47 -18.79
N ALA A 102 -2.32 24.54 -18.58
CA ALA A 102 -2.47 25.66 -19.51
C ALA A 102 -3.00 26.91 -18.81
N SER A 103 -2.39 28.07 -19.09
CA SER A 103 -2.99 29.38 -18.81
C SER A 103 -3.50 29.98 -20.13
N PRO A 104 -4.73 30.50 -20.17
CA PRO A 104 -5.29 31.15 -21.35
C PRO A 104 -4.66 32.53 -21.63
N ASN A 105 -3.98 33.13 -20.64
CA ASN A 105 -3.51 34.51 -20.72
C ASN A 105 -1.98 34.57 -20.89
N PRO A 106 -1.46 35.04 -22.04
CA PRO A 106 -0.04 35.25 -22.19
C PRO A 106 0.43 36.42 -21.32
N VAL A 107 1.35 36.15 -20.40
CA VAL A 107 1.96 37.16 -19.55
C VAL A 107 2.91 38.04 -20.37
N SER A 108 2.70 39.35 -20.36
CA SER A 108 3.51 40.33 -21.11
C SER A 108 4.81 40.73 -20.39
N ASP A 109 4.81 40.78 -19.05
CA ASP A 109 5.96 41.19 -18.25
C ASP A 109 7.06 40.10 -18.20
N PRO A 110 8.32 40.40 -18.59
CA PRO A 110 9.41 39.43 -18.57
C PRO A 110 9.71 38.86 -17.18
N HIS A 111 9.53 39.63 -16.10
CA HIS A 111 9.81 39.17 -14.74
C HIS A 111 8.79 38.13 -14.28
N VAL A 112 7.51 38.39 -14.55
CA VAL A 112 6.41 37.47 -14.23
C VAL A 112 6.51 36.21 -15.08
N ARG A 113 6.93 36.31 -16.35
CA ARG A 113 7.17 35.14 -17.21
C ARG A 113 8.20 34.17 -16.66
N ILE A 114 9.27 34.65 -16.03
CA ILE A 114 10.28 33.77 -15.42
C ILE A 114 9.67 33.00 -14.24
N VAL A 115 8.89 33.67 -13.39
CA VAL A 115 8.21 33.02 -12.25
C VAL A 115 7.21 31.97 -12.73
N VAL A 116 6.41 32.30 -13.74
CA VAL A 116 5.47 31.35 -14.35
C VAL A 116 6.20 30.17 -14.99
N SER A 117 7.31 30.41 -15.70
CA SER A 117 8.11 29.34 -16.31
C SER A 117 8.70 28.39 -15.26
N PHE A 118 9.16 28.94 -14.12
CA PHE A 118 9.64 28.14 -13.00
C PHE A 118 8.52 27.31 -12.36
N TRP A 119 7.34 27.91 -12.17
CA TRP A 119 6.15 27.20 -11.70
C TRP A 119 5.80 26.03 -12.61
N TRP A 120 5.78 26.26 -13.93
CA TRP A 120 5.53 25.22 -14.92
C TRP A 120 6.56 24.10 -14.90
N LEU A 121 7.84 24.41 -14.76
CA LEU A 121 8.89 23.39 -14.62
C LEU A 121 8.66 22.54 -13.36
N MET A 122 8.30 23.19 -12.25
CA MET A 122 7.95 22.50 -11.00
C MET A 122 6.73 21.59 -11.17
N LEU A 123 5.69 22.04 -11.88
CA LEU A 123 4.51 21.23 -12.19
C LEU A 123 4.85 20.00 -13.03
N LEU A 124 5.71 20.14 -14.04
CA LEU A 124 6.16 19.01 -14.87
C LEU A 124 6.90 17.96 -14.02
N VAL A 125 7.80 18.39 -13.14
CA VAL A 125 8.50 17.47 -12.24
C VAL A 125 7.53 16.80 -11.26
N LEU A 126 6.59 17.58 -10.71
CA LEU A 126 5.57 17.10 -9.78
C LEU A 126 4.67 16.04 -10.43
N MET A 127 4.14 16.30 -11.62
CA MET A 127 3.25 15.37 -12.34
C MET A 127 3.96 14.09 -12.77
N ASN A 128 5.21 14.20 -13.23
CA ASN A 128 6.02 13.02 -13.57
C ASN A 128 6.29 12.15 -12.33
N THR A 129 6.62 12.78 -11.20
CA THR A 129 6.86 12.08 -9.94
C THR A 129 5.59 11.43 -9.39
N PHE A 130 4.47 12.17 -9.41
CA PHE A 130 3.16 11.67 -8.98
C PHE A 130 2.72 10.47 -9.81
N THR A 131 2.82 10.59 -11.13
CA THR A 131 2.46 9.50 -12.05
C THR A 131 3.37 8.29 -11.86
N GLY A 132 4.67 8.52 -11.64
CA GLY A 132 5.63 7.45 -11.35
C GLY A 132 5.30 6.71 -10.05
N HIS A 133 5.02 7.45 -8.99
CA HIS A 133 4.62 6.87 -7.71
C HIS A 133 3.30 6.10 -7.81
N MET A 134 2.29 6.70 -8.45
CA MET A 134 0.99 6.05 -8.64
C MET A 134 1.12 4.74 -9.43
N LYS A 135 1.95 4.72 -10.49
CA LYS A 135 2.24 3.50 -11.24
C LYS A 135 2.88 2.43 -10.36
N ALA A 136 3.85 2.79 -9.53
CA ALA A 136 4.50 1.85 -8.61
C ALA A 136 3.50 1.30 -7.57
N SER A 137 2.68 2.16 -6.97
CA SER A 137 1.65 1.76 -6.01
C SER A 137 0.57 0.87 -6.61
N MET A 138 0.29 0.97 -7.92
CA MET A 138 -0.63 0.05 -8.60
C MET A 138 -0.01 -1.30 -8.97
N THR A 139 1.31 -1.43 -8.95
CA THR A 139 1.99 -2.70 -9.26
C THR A 139 2.18 -3.58 -8.03
N VAL A 140 2.09 -3.00 -6.82
CA VAL A 140 2.26 -3.72 -5.56
C VAL A 140 0.92 -3.73 -4.85
N ASP A 141 0.26 -4.88 -4.82
CA ASP A 141 -0.93 -5.06 -4.02
C ASP A 141 -0.53 -5.18 -2.54
N GLU A 142 -1.09 -4.33 -1.67
CA GLU A 142 -0.89 -4.46 -0.23
C GLU A 142 -1.59 -5.74 0.26
N GLU A 143 -0.78 -6.69 0.73
CA GLU A 143 -1.27 -7.87 1.41
C GLU A 143 -1.94 -7.48 2.74
N LEU A 144 -3.13 -8.01 2.98
CA LEU A 144 -3.79 -7.86 4.27
C LEU A 144 -2.90 -8.44 5.38
N PRO A 145 -2.81 -7.79 6.56
CA PRO A 145 -1.90 -8.18 7.62
C PRO A 145 -2.03 -9.67 7.94
N ARG A 146 -0.88 -10.36 7.94
CA ARG A 146 -0.79 -11.80 8.19
C ARG A 146 -1.01 -12.11 9.67
N LEU A 147 -1.65 -13.24 9.93
CA LEU A 147 -1.86 -13.77 11.27
C LEU A 147 -0.66 -14.64 11.64
N ASP A 148 0.49 -14.01 11.88
CA ASP A 148 1.73 -14.75 12.13
C ASP A 148 1.88 -15.14 13.62
N THR A 149 1.07 -14.55 14.52
CA THR A 149 1.14 -14.83 15.97
C THR A 149 -0.22 -15.21 16.55
N LEU A 150 -0.21 -16.08 17.58
CA LEU A 150 -1.41 -16.42 18.35
C LEU A 150 -2.09 -15.18 18.95
N GLN A 151 -1.31 -14.17 19.33
CA GLN A 151 -1.85 -12.92 19.85
C GLN A 151 -2.72 -12.18 18.83
N SER A 152 -2.33 -12.20 17.55
CA SER A 152 -3.12 -11.60 16.47
C SER A 152 -4.45 -12.31 16.20
N VAL A 153 -4.55 -13.60 16.57
CA VAL A 153 -5.78 -14.38 16.52
C VAL A 153 -6.68 -14.04 17.71
N LEU A 154 -6.11 -13.86 18.91
CA LEU A 154 -6.85 -13.49 20.11
C LEU A 154 -7.47 -12.09 20.04
N ASP A 155 -6.81 -11.15 19.34
CA ASP A 155 -7.28 -9.78 19.18
C ASP A 155 -8.49 -9.68 18.22
N ARG A 156 -8.65 -10.68 17.35
CA ARG A 156 -9.71 -10.74 16.34
C ARG A 156 -10.84 -11.68 16.76
N LYS A 157 -11.89 -11.11 17.36
CA LYS A 157 -13.10 -11.86 17.79
C LYS A 157 -13.91 -12.51 16.66
N ASP A 158 -13.65 -12.13 15.42
CA ASP A 158 -14.31 -12.64 14.21
C ASP A 158 -13.72 -13.97 13.72
N ILE A 159 -12.56 -14.38 14.23
CA ILE A 159 -11.86 -15.59 13.79
C ILE A 159 -12.05 -16.69 14.83
N VAL A 160 -12.62 -17.82 14.42
CA VAL A 160 -12.77 -19.01 15.28
C VAL A 160 -11.63 -19.98 14.97
N PRO A 161 -10.67 -20.18 15.90
CA PRO A 161 -9.61 -21.16 15.69
C PRO A 161 -10.20 -22.58 15.73
N ARG A 162 -9.84 -23.40 14.75
CA ARG A 162 -10.16 -24.82 14.70
C ARG A 162 -8.87 -25.63 14.81
N VAL A 163 -8.82 -26.54 15.78
CA VAL A 163 -7.69 -27.43 15.98
C VAL A 163 -8.01 -28.73 15.26
N ASP A 164 -7.39 -28.94 14.11
CA ASP A 164 -7.50 -30.18 13.34
C ASP A 164 -6.11 -30.81 13.20
N VAL A 165 -6.05 -32.14 13.22
CA VAL A 165 -4.84 -32.89 12.88
C VAL A 165 -4.80 -32.98 11.36
N VAL A 166 -4.05 -32.08 10.74
CA VAL A 166 -3.86 -32.06 9.28
C VAL A 166 -2.52 -32.69 8.95
N ILE A 167 -2.56 -33.79 8.20
CA ILE A 167 -1.38 -34.36 7.55
C ILE A 167 -1.10 -33.46 6.35
N CYS A 168 -0.15 -32.53 6.49
CA CYS A 168 0.33 -31.76 5.34
C CYS A 168 1.19 -32.67 4.45
N GLU A 169 0.56 -33.40 3.52
CA GLU A 169 1.25 -34.00 2.37
C GLU A 169 1.75 -32.94 1.36
N PHE A 170 1.38 -31.67 1.56
CA PHE A 170 1.74 -30.55 0.69
C PHE A 170 2.89 -29.72 1.29
N CYS A 171 4.05 -30.32 1.46
CA CYS A 171 5.30 -29.58 1.53
C CYS A 171 6.25 -30.11 0.45
N ILE A 172 6.11 -29.53 -0.75
CA ILE A 172 7.03 -29.60 -1.90
C ILE A 172 7.19 -31.00 -2.53
N LEU A 173 6.26 -31.38 -3.41
CA LEU A 173 6.61 -32.19 -4.58
C LEU A 173 6.92 -31.21 -5.72
N PRO A 174 8.17 -31.12 -6.22
CA PRO A 174 8.40 -30.45 -7.50
C PRO A 174 7.60 -31.21 -8.57
N GLU A 175 6.92 -30.49 -9.45
CA GLU A 175 6.23 -31.06 -10.62
C GLU A 175 7.21 -31.92 -11.43
N ILE A 176 7.22 -33.23 -11.19
CA ILE A 176 7.79 -34.20 -12.13
C ILE A 176 6.68 -34.48 -13.14
N LYS A 177 6.70 -33.74 -14.26
CA LYS A 177 5.94 -34.11 -15.45
C LYS A 177 6.42 -35.49 -15.92
N MET A 178 5.64 -36.53 -15.67
CA MET A 178 5.79 -37.80 -16.36
C MET A 178 5.28 -37.65 -17.79
N ASN A 179 6.21 -37.72 -18.74
CA ASN A 179 5.94 -37.86 -20.16
C ASN A 179 5.35 -39.26 -20.42
N PRO A 180 4.13 -39.40 -20.98
CA PRO A 180 3.48 -40.69 -21.10
C PRO A 180 3.85 -41.37 -22.42
N ASN A 181 5.14 -41.52 -22.73
CA ASN A 181 5.66 -42.32 -23.85
C ASN A 181 7.16 -42.57 -23.66
N GLU A 182 7.52 -43.56 -22.85
CA GLU A 182 8.71 -44.42 -23.00
C GLU A 182 8.59 -45.65 -22.10
#